data_AF-A0A379WU86-F1
#
_entry.id   AF-A0A379WU86-F1
#
_cell.length_a   1.000
_cell.length_b   1.000
_cell.length_c   1.000
_cell.angle_alpha   90.00
_cell.angle_beta   90.00
_cell.angle_gamma   90.00
#
_symmetry.space_group_name_H-M   'P 1'
#
loop_
_entity.id
_entity.type
_entity.pdbx_description
1 polymer ?
#
loop_
_entity_poly.entity_id
_entity_poly.type
_entity_poly.pdbx_seq_one_letter_code
_entity_poly.pdbx_strand_id
1 'polypeptide(L)'
;MPETLPAGRHKPVALVGGATGLIGDPSFKAAERKLNTEETVQEWVAKIRKQVAPFLDFDCGENSAIAANNYDWFGSMNVLTFLRDIGKHFSVNQMINKEAVKQRLNRDDQGISFTEFSYNLLQGYDFACLNKLHGVALQIGGSDQWGNITSGIDLTRRLHQNQVFGLTVPLITKADGTKFGKTEGGAVWLDPKKTSPYKFYQFWINTADADVYRFLKFFTFMDIEEINALEEEDKNSGKAPRAQYVLAEQVTRLVHGEEGLVAGETDH
;
A
#
# COMPACT_ATOMS: atom_id res chain seq x y z
N MET A 1 -9.00 11.44 -19.88
CA MET A 1 -9.54 10.80 -18.66
C MET A 1 -8.35 10.48 -17.78
N PRO A 2 -8.41 10.63 -16.45
CA PRO A 2 -7.30 10.19 -15.61
C PRO A 2 -7.07 8.70 -15.89
N GLU A 3 -5.82 8.32 -16.12
CA GLU A 3 -5.42 6.94 -16.32
C GLU A 3 -5.64 6.19 -15.01
N THR A 4 -6.83 5.64 -14.82
CA THR A 4 -7.10 4.65 -13.77
C THR A 4 -6.38 3.36 -14.12
N LEU A 5 -6.10 2.52 -13.13
CA LEU A 5 -5.65 1.13 -13.35
C LEU A 5 -6.40 0.55 -14.57
N PRO A 6 -5.70 0.13 -15.64
CA PRO A 6 -6.36 -0.33 -16.86
C PRO A 6 -7.36 -1.40 -16.45
N ALA A 7 -8.58 -1.31 -17.00
CA ALA A 7 -9.69 -2.20 -16.69
C ALA A 7 -9.28 -3.65 -16.99
N GLY A 8 -8.62 -4.28 -16.02
CA GLY A 8 -8.37 -5.70 -16.02
C GLY A 8 -9.70 -6.40 -15.90
N ARG A 9 -9.73 -7.67 -16.28
CA ARG A 9 -10.87 -8.57 -15.99
C ARG A 9 -11.10 -8.79 -14.48
N HIS A 10 -10.49 -8.00 -13.60
CA HIS A 10 -10.45 -8.20 -12.17
C HIS A 10 -11.03 -7.00 -11.44
N LYS A 11 -11.78 -7.28 -10.38
CA LYS A 11 -12.47 -6.30 -9.56
C LYS A 11 -11.61 -5.92 -8.35
N PRO A 12 -11.09 -4.68 -8.25
CA PRO A 12 -10.25 -4.29 -7.13
C PRO A 12 -11.08 -3.98 -5.88
N VAL A 13 -10.58 -4.39 -4.71
CA VAL A 13 -11.14 -4.02 -3.41
C VAL A 13 -10.08 -3.25 -2.62
N ALA A 14 -10.32 -1.95 -2.41
CA ALA A 14 -9.48 -1.11 -1.57
C ALA A 14 -10.00 -1.16 -0.12
N LEU A 15 -9.31 -1.94 0.72
CA LEU A 15 -9.61 -2.02 2.14
C LEU A 15 -8.91 -0.89 2.90
N VAL A 16 -9.67 -0.08 3.63
CA VAL A 16 -9.14 0.89 4.58
C VAL A 16 -9.21 0.29 5.99
N GLY A 17 -8.10 0.33 6.71
CA GLY A 17 -7.96 -0.30 8.03
C GLY A 17 -8.53 0.53 9.17
N GLY A 18 -9.85 0.70 9.27
CA GLY A 18 -10.47 1.42 10.38
C GLY A 18 -10.28 0.73 11.74
N ALA A 19 -10.36 -0.60 11.80
CA ALA A 19 -10.09 -1.37 13.02
C ALA A 19 -8.59 -1.66 13.18
N THR A 20 -7.90 -2.10 12.13
CA THR A 20 -6.47 -2.41 12.18
C THR A 20 -5.61 -1.18 12.46
N GLY A 21 -6.06 0.02 12.06
CA GLY A 21 -5.44 1.30 12.39
C GLY A 21 -5.45 1.63 13.89
N LEU A 22 -6.40 1.09 14.66
CA LEU A 22 -6.46 1.22 16.12
C LEU A 22 -5.50 0.27 16.84
N ILE A 23 -5.01 -0.78 16.16
CA ILE A 23 -4.10 -1.78 16.72
C ILE A 23 -2.64 -1.46 16.35
N GLY A 24 -2.39 -1.19 15.07
CA GLY A 24 -1.06 -0.91 14.52
C GLY A 24 -0.31 -2.16 14.09
N ASP A 25 0.20 -2.16 12.86
CA ASP A 25 0.99 -3.26 12.31
C ASP A 25 2.45 -3.24 12.83
N PRO A 26 2.90 -4.28 13.55
CA PRO A 26 4.28 -4.39 14.03
C PRO A 26 5.27 -4.86 12.96
N SER A 27 4.83 -5.29 11.78
CA SER A 27 5.66 -5.95 10.77
C SER A 27 6.89 -5.11 10.41
N PHE A 28 8.08 -5.65 10.70
CA PHE A 28 9.37 -4.99 10.45
C PHE A 28 9.51 -3.59 11.09
N LYS A 29 8.77 -3.32 12.17
CA LYS A 29 8.90 -2.10 12.99
C LYS A 29 9.75 -2.40 14.23
N ALA A 30 10.64 -1.47 14.58
CA ALA A 30 11.53 -1.61 15.73
C ALA A 30 10.86 -1.21 17.06
N ALA A 31 9.89 -0.31 17.02
CA ALA A 31 9.23 0.24 18.20
C ALA A 31 7.71 0.13 18.09
N GLU A 32 7.06 0.06 19.25
CA GLU A 32 5.61 0.05 19.37
C GLU A 32 4.99 1.36 18.89
N ARG A 33 3.84 1.26 18.20
CA ARG A 33 3.09 2.44 17.75
C ARG A 33 2.29 3.04 18.90
N LYS A 34 2.18 4.37 18.91
CA LYS A 34 1.19 5.05 19.75
C LYS A 34 -0.20 4.79 19.18
N LEU A 35 -1.13 4.39 20.04
CA LEU A 35 -2.54 4.21 19.69
C LEU A 35 -3.16 5.57 19.39
N ASN A 36 -3.95 5.64 18.33
CA ASN A 36 -4.71 6.83 17.96
C ASN A 36 -6.16 6.70 18.45
N THR A 37 -6.86 7.82 18.61
CA THR A 37 -8.27 7.79 18.99
C THR A 37 -9.14 7.33 17.82
N GLU A 38 -10.34 6.84 18.13
CA GLU A 38 -11.30 6.40 17.11
C GLU A 38 -11.67 7.54 16.14
N GLU A 39 -11.88 8.76 16.67
CA GLU A 39 -12.22 9.93 15.87
C GLU A 39 -11.09 10.26 14.87
N THR A 40 -9.84 10.15 15.33
CA THR A 40 -8.65 10.37 14.52
C THR A 40 -8.58 9.35 13.38
N VAL A 41 -8.80 8.06 13.70
CA VAL A 41 -8.76 6.99 12.70
C VAL A 41 -9.89 7.14 11.69
N GLN A 42 -11.12 7.47 12.11
CA GLN A 42 -12.24 7.71 11.20
C GLN A 42 -11.98 8.88 10.24
N GLU A 43 -11.39 9.98 10.74
CA GLU A 43 -11.00 11.12 9.89
C GLU A 43 -9.95 10.69 8.84
N TRP A 44 -8.96 9.90 9.24
CA TRP A 44 -7.92 9.42 8.34
C TRP A 44 -8.46 8.42 7.32
N VAL A 45 -9.38 7.55 7.71
CA VAL A 45 -10.07 6.62 6.79
C VAL A 45 -10.75 7.40 5.67
N ALA A 46 -11.48 8.47 6.00
CA ALA A 46 -12.15 9.30 5.01
C ALA A 46 -11.17 10.01 4.07
N LYS A 47 -10.03 10.50 4.59
CA LYS A 47 -8.97 11.13 3.80
C LYS A 47 -8.28 10.15 2.86
N ILE A 48 -7.88 8.98 3.37
CA ILE A 48 -7.22 7.93 2.58
C ILE A 48 -8.16 7.42 1.49
N ARG A 49 -9.45 7.21 1.80
CA ARG A 49 -10.43 6.81 0.79
C ARG A 49 -10.51 7.81 -0.37
N LYS A 50 -10.51 9.11 -0.07
CA LYS A 50 -10.50 10.16 -1.10
C LYS A 50 -9.21 10.18 -1.91
N GLN A 51 -8.07 9.84 -1.30
CA GLN A 51 -6.79 9.76 -2.00
C GLN A 51 -6.65 8.51 -2.86
N VAL A 52 -7.25 7.39 -2.46
CA VAL A 52 -7.22 6.14 -3.25
C VAL A 52 -8.21 6.20 -4.41
N ALA A 53 -9.30 6.94 -4.25
CA ALA A 53 -10.39 6.98 -5.23
C ALA A 53 -9.96 7.31 -6.68
N PRO A 54 -9.07 8.29 -6.94
CA PRO A 54 -8.63 8.60 -8.30
C PRO A 54 -7.86 7.49 -9.01
N PHE A 55 -7.26 6.54 -8.28
CA PHE A 55 -6.46 5.46 -8.87
C PHE A 55 -7.31 4.26 -9.32
N LEU A 56 -8.59 4.23 -8.95
CA LEU A 56 -9.49 3.11 -9.17
C LEU A 56 -10.77 3.62 -9.83
N ASP A 57 -11.24 2.90 -10.85
CA ASP A 57 -12.53 3.22 -11.46
C ASP A 57 -13.67 2.57 -10.66
N PHE A 58 -14.54 3.40 -10.09
CA PHE A 58 -15.72 2.96 -9.31
C PHE A 58 -16.98 2.83 -10.18
N ASP A 59 -16.94 3.20 -11.46
CA ASP A 59 -18.09 3.26 -12.36
C ASP A 59 -17.77 2.66 -13.75
N CYS A 60 -17.12 1.50 -13.77
CA CYS A 60 -16.80 0.74 -14.99
C CYS A 60 -17.61 -0.55 -15.16
N GLY A 61 -18.69 -0.72 -14.38
CA GLY A 61 -19.62 -1.86 -14.47
C GLY A 61 -19.25 -3.01 -13.53
N GLU A 62 -19.14 -4.24 -14.05
CA GLU A 62 -18.95 -5.43 -13.21
C GLU A 62 -17.65 -5.38 -12.38
N ASN A 63 -16.60 -4.77 -12.94
CA ASN A 63 -15.29 -4.62 -12.33
C ASN A 63 -15.10 -3.30 -11.57
N SER A 64 -16.18 -2.54 -11.33
CA SER A 64 -16.12 -1.33 -10.51
C SER A 64 -15.47 -1.60 -9.16
N ALA A 65 -14.53 -0.74 -8.77
CA ALA A 65 -13.81 -0.85 -7.52
C ALA A 65 -14.75 -0.83 -6.30
N ILE A 66 -14.36 -1.56 -5.25
CA ILE A 66 -15.07 -1.55 -3.96
C ILE A 66 -14.17 -0.90 -2.92
N ALA A 67 -14.69 0.10 -2.20
CA ALA A 67 -14.06 0.62 -0.99
C ALA A 67 -14.65 -0.11 0.22
N ALA A 68 -13.81 -0.83 0.97
CA ALA A 68 -14.20 -1.57 2.16
C ALA A 68 -13.55 -0.97 3.42
N ASN A 69 -14.16 -1.18 4.58
CA ASN A 69 -13.60 -0.80 5.88
C ASN A 69 -13.71 -1.96 6.86
N ASN A 70 -12.59 -2.43 7.42
CA ASN A 70 -12.62 -3.56 8.35
C ASN A 70 -13.24 -3.24 9.71
N TYR A 71 -13.51 -1.97 10.01
CA TYR A 71 -14.33 -1.58 11.14
C TYR A 71 -15.76 -2.14 11.04
N ASP A 72 -16.27 -2.38 9.82
CA ASP A 72 -17.63 -2.86 9.59
C ASP A 72 -17.89 -4.25 10.21
N TRP A 73 -16.85 -5.10 10.31
CA TRP A 73 -16.96 -6.40 10.97
C TRP A 73 -16.32 -6.44 12.36
N PHE A 74 -15.23 -5.71 12.60
CA PHE A 74 -14.58 -5.73 13.91
C PHE A 74 -15.27 -4.83 14.95
N GLY A 75 -15.86 -3.71 14.55
CA GLY A 75 -16.48 -2.75 15.47
C GLY A 75 -17.63 -3.35 16.28
N SER A 76 -18.33 -4.35 15.73
CA SER A 76 -19.39 -5.08 16.42
C SER A 76 -18.99 -6.48 16.92
N MET A 77 -17.73 -6.88 16.75
CA MET A 77 -17.29 -8.24 17.13
C MET A 77 -16.99 -8.31 18.62
N ASN A 78 -17.62 -9.26 19.31
CA ASN A 78 -17.29 -9.52 20.71
C ASN A 78 -15.91 -10.20 20.83
N VAL A 79 -15.15 -9.83 21.88
CA VAL A 79 -13.83 -10.41 22.17
C VAL A 79 -13.83 -11.93 22.27
N LEU A 80 -14.87 -12.54 22.84
CA LEU A 80 -15.00 -14.00 22.94
C LEU A 80 -15.18 -14.63 21.56
N THR A 81 -15.93 -13.99 20.67
CA THR A 81 -16.08 -14.41 19.26
C THR A 81 -14.74 -14.31 18.54
N PHE A 82 -14.03 -13.19 18.70
CA PHE A 82 -12.69 -13.02 18.15
C PHE A 82 -11.72 -14.13 18.60
N LEU A 83 -11.62 -14.38 19.90
CA LEU A 83 -10.69 -15.37 20.44
C LEU A 83 -11.08 -16.81 20.03
N ARG A 84 -12.37 -17.15 20.02
CA ARG A 84 -12.84 -18.51 19.74
C ARG A 84 -12.92 -18.83 18.26
N ASP A 85 -13.42 -17.91 17.45
CA ASP A 85 -13.71 -18.19 16.04
C ASP A 85 -12.53 -17.88 15.13
N ILE A 86 -11.67 -16.93 15.55
CA ILE A 86 -10.44 -16.58 14.84
C ILE A 86 -9.24 -17.15 15.59
N GLY A 87 -9.05 -16.77 16.85
CA GLY A 87 -7.85 -17.07 17.64
C GLY A 87 -7.47 -18.54 17.73
N LYS A 88 -8.45 -19.47 17.81
CA LYS A 88 -8.20 -20.92 17.85
C LYS A 88 -7.41 -21.47 16.65
N HIS A 89 -7.41 -20.74 15.54
CA HIS A 89 -6.72 -21.15 14.32
C HIS A 89 -5.26 -20.70 14.26
N PHE A 90 -4.81 -19.87 15.20
CA PHE A 90 -3.46 -19.32 15.22
C PHE A 90 -2.62 -20.00 16.29
N SER A 91 -1.54 -20.68 15.87
CA SER A 91 -0.56 -21.23 16.79
C SER A 91 0.39 -20.13 17.26
N VAL A 92 0.46 -19.92 18.58
CA VAL A 92 1.40 -18.97 19.19
C VAL A 92 2.84 -19.32 18.78
N ASN A 93 3.22 -20.60 18.79
CA ASN A 93 4.54 -21.06 18.35
C ASN A 93 4.87 -20.65 16.91
N GLN A 94 3.90 -20.68 16.00
CA GLN A 94 4.11 -20.22 14.62
C GLN A 94 4.21 -18.70 14.56
N MET A 95 3.34 -17.99 15.27
CA MET A 95 3.30 -16.53 15.28
C MET A 95 4.62 -15.92 15.76
N ILE A 96 5.18 -16.41 16.87
CA ILE A 96 6.46 -15.89 17.41
C ILE A 96 7.67 -16.16 16.50
N ASN A 97 7.58 -17.18 15.65
CA ASN A 97 8.65 -17.54 14.72
C ASN A 97 8.56 -16.81 13.37
N LYS A 98 7.51 -16.01 13.13
CA LYS A 98 7.41 -15.19 11.93
C LYS A 98 8.48 -14.11 11.91
N GLU A 99 9.18 -13.99 10.79
CA GLU A 99 10.28 -13.03 10.61
C GLU A 99 9.88 -11.60 10.95
N ALA A 100 8.64 -11.21 10.61
CA ALA A 100 8.08 -9.88 10.82
C ALA A 100 8.07 -9.43 12.31
N VAL A 101 7.98 -10.36 13.27
CA VAL A 101 7.91 -10.07 14.72
C VAL A 101 9.06 -10.67 15.53
N LYS A 102 9.75 -11.68 14.97
CA LYS A 102 10.84 -12.40 15.64
C LYS A 102 11.95 -11.46 16.15
N GLN A 103 12.25 -10.39 15.42
CA GLN A 103 13.26 -9.41 15.84
C GLN A 103 12.88 -8.65 17.11
N ARG A 104 11.59 -8.37 17.35
CA ARG A 104 11.12 -7.69 18.56
C ARG A 104 11.07 -8.60 19.77
N LEU A 105 10.78 -9.89 19.56
CA LEU A 105 10.76 -10.87 20.65
C LEU A 105 12.14 -11.17 21.22
N ASN A 106 13.20 -10.92 20.45
CA ASN A 106 14.58 -11.16 20.87
C ASN A 106 15.22 -9.95 21.59
N ARG A 107 14.51 -8.83 21.75
CA ARG A 107 15.01 -7.62 22.42
C ARG A 107 14.32 -7.43 23.77
N ASP A 108 15.09 -7.54 24.86
CA ASP A 108 14.55 -7.44 26.22
C ASP A 108 14.02 -6.04 26.58
N ASP A 109 14.51 -4.99 25.91
CA ASP A 109 14.13 -3.59 26.10
C ASP A 109 13.00 -3.13 25.15
N GLN A 110 12.70 -3.91 24.11
CA GLN A 110 11.77 -3.57 23.03
C GLN A 110 10.88 -4.77 22.67
N GLY A 111 10.08 -5.22 23.64
CA GLY A 111 9.11 -6.30 23.43
C GLY A 111 7.97 -5.93 22.46
N ILE A 112 7.05 -6.86 22.26
CA ILE A 112 5.81 -6.65 21.49
C ILE A 112 4.60 -6.83 22.42
N SER A 113 3.67 -5.88 22.41
CA SER A 113 2.46 -5.98 23.22
C SER A 113 1.50 -7.03 22.63
N PHE A 114 0.57 -7.53 23.47
CA PHE A 114 -0.49 -8.41 22.99
C PHE A 114 -1.36 -7.73 21.92
N THR A 115 -1.56 -6.42 22.03
CA THR A 115 -2.28 -5.59 21.06
C THR A 115 -1.64 -5.72 19.67
N GLU A 116 -0.37 -5.36 19.51
CA GLU A 116 0.31 -5.47 18.21
C GLU A 116 0.48 -6.94 17.77
N PHE A 117 0.74 -7.86 18.70
CA PHE A 117 0.85 -9.29 18.39
C PHE A 117 -0.45 -9.86 17.81
N SER A 118 -1.61 -9.34 18.22
CA SER A 118 -2.92 -9.74 17.70
C SER A 118 -3.21 -9.22 16.28
N TYR A 119 -2.47 -8.21 15.79
CA TYR A 119 -2.69 -7.60 14.47
C TYR A 119 -2.76 -8.62 13.33
N ASN A 120 -1.91 -9.66 13.37
CA ASN A 120 -1.87 -10.71 12.37
C ASN A 120 -3.20 -11.47 12.24
N LEU A 121 -3.96 -11.61 13.34
CA LEU A 121 -5.28 -12.25 13.33
C LEU A 121 -6.30 -11.36 12.64
N LEU A 122 -6.25 -10.05 12.87
CA LEU A 122 -7.19 -9.10 12.28
C LEU A 122 -7.04 -9.08 10.76
N GLN A 123 -5.83 -8.86 10.25
CA GLN A 123 -5.59 -8.84 8.80
C GLN A 123 -5.81 -10.22 8.17
N GLY A 124 -5.54 -11.31 8.90
CA GLY A 124 -5.90 -12.65 8.44
C GLY A 124 -7.41 -12.81 8.23
N TYR A 125 -8.21 -12.30 9.17
CA TYR A 125 -9.67 -12.38 9.09
C TYR A 125 -10.26 -11.42 8.04
N ASP A 126 -9.63 -10.28 7.78
CA ASP A 126 -10.02 -9.38 6.68
C ASP A 126 -10.08 -10.13 5.34
N PHE A 127 -9.09 -10.99 5.04
CA PHE A 127 -9.09 -11.78 3.81
C PHE A 127 -10.28 -12.77 3.77
N ALA A 128 -10.56 -13.45 4.88
CA ALA A 128 -11.70 -14.37 4.97
C ALA A 128 -13.04 -13.63 4.78
N CYS A 129 -13.21 -12.47 5.43
CA CYS A 129 -14.38 -11.61 5.28
C CYS A 129 -14.58 -11.15 3.83
N LEU A 130 -13.53 -10.59 3.21
CA LEU A 130 -13.61 -10.11 1.83
C LEU A 130 -13.82 -11.25 0.82
N ASN A 131 -13.27 -12.44 1.09
CA ASN A 131 -13.55 -13.65 0.31
C ASN A 131 -15.05 -14.00 0.38
N LYS A 132 -15.64 -13.99 1.58
CA LYS A 132 -17.05 -14.30 1.78
C LYS A 132 -17.99 -13.24 1.19
N LEU A 133 -17.68 -11.95 1.36
CA LEU A 133 -18.54 -10.84 0.97
C LEU A 133 -18.47 -10.52 -0.53
N HIS A 134 -17.28 -10.62 -1.13
CA HIS A 134 -17.01 -10.11 -2.47
C HIS A 134 -16.27 -11.13 -3.37
N GLY A 135 -16.06 -12.35 -2.91
CA GLY A 135 -15.35 -13.37 -3.69
C GLY A 135 -13.86 -13.06 -3.88
N VAL A 136 -13.26 -12.21 -3.04
CA VAL A 136 -11.84 -11.86 -3.14
C VAL A 136 -10.98 -13.11 -3.02
N ALA A 137 -10.21 -13.41 -4.07
CA ALA A 137 -9.37 -14.60 -4.17
C ALA A 137 -7.87 -14.28 -4.21
N LEU A 138 -7.48 -13.00 -4.24
CA LEU A 138 -6.10 -12.54 -4.27
C LEU A 138 -5.94 -11.33 -3.34
N GLN A 139 -4.93 -11.35 -2.48
CA GLN A 139 -4.50 -10.18 -1.70
C GLN A 139 -3.12 -9.73 -2.16
N ILE A 140 -2.97 -8.42 -2.40
CA ILE A 140 -1.72 -7.79 -2.80
C ILE A 140 -1.27 -6.81 -1.71
N GLY A 141 0.03 -6.76 -1.42
CA GLY A 141 0.59 -5.80 -0.47
C GLY A 141 2.10 -5.62 -0.64
N GLY A 142 2.71 -4.73 0.14
CA GLY A 142 4.18 -4.59 0.19
C GLY A 142 4.87 -5.86 0.68
N SER A 143 6.16 -6.02 0.40
CA SER A 143 6.90 -7.23 0.80
C SER A 143 6.92 -7.49 2.31
N ASP A 144 6.76 -6.44 3.12
CA ASP A 144 6.61 -6.50 4.57
C ASP A 144 5.29 -7.16 5.03
N GLN A 145 4.30 -7.30 4.14
CA GLN A 145 2.98 -7.84 4.44
C GLN A 145 2.85 -9.35 4.24
N TRP A 146 3.89 -10.04 3.74
CA TRP A 146 3.84 -11.47 3.41
C TRP A 146 3.34 -12.35 4.58
N GLY A 147 3.81 -12.05 5.79
CA GLY A 147 3.40 -12.78 7.00
C GLY A 147 1.92 -12.63 7.33
N ASN A 148 1.30 -11.48 7.02
CA ASN A 148 -0.11 -11.25 7.27
C ASN A 148 -0.98 -11.83 6.14
N ILE A 149 -0.55 -11.68 4.89
CA ILE A 149 -1.24 -12.23 3.71
C ILE A 149 -1.36 -13.75 3.83
N THR A 150 -0.28 -14.45 4.18
CA THR A 150 -0.27 -15.91 4.36
C THR A 150 -1.18 -16.38 5.50
N SER A 151 -1.27 -15.62 6.60
CA SER A 151 -2.28 -15.88 7.64
C SER A 151 -3.70 -15.81 7.09
N GLY A 152 -3.98 -14.83 6.23
CA GLY A 152 -5.28 -14.69 5.58
C GLY A 152 -5.60 -15.84 4.63
N ILE A 153 -4.61 -16.33 3.87
CA ILE A 153 -4.76 -17.52 3.02
C ILE A 153 -5.15 -18.74 3.86
N ASP A 154 -4.40 -19.01 4.92
CA ASP A 154 -4.65 -20.16 5.79
C ASP A 154 -5.98 -20.06 6.52
N LEU A 155 -6.32 -18.88 7.03
CA LEU A 155 -7.58 -18.68 7.74
C LEU A 155 -8.79 -18.77 6.81
N THR A 156 -8.70 -18.20 5.60
CA THR A 156 -9.77 -18.30 4.59
C THR A 156 -10.04 -19.76 4.23
N ARG A 157 -9.00 -20.57 4.04
CA ARG A 157 -9.15 -22.02 3.82
C ARG A 157 -9.83 -22.71 5.00
N ARG A 158 -9.49 -22.36 6.24
CA ARG A 158 -10.08 -22.98 7.44
C ARG A 158 -11.53 -22.59 7.66
N LEU A 159 -11.88 -21.32 7.41
CA LEU A 159 -13.22 -20.80 7.66
C LEU A 159 -14.20 -21.04 6.51
N HIS A 160 -13.72 -21.00 5.28
CA HIS A 160 -14.57 -21.00 4.08
C HIS A 160 -14.23 -22.11 3.07
N GLN A 161 -13.19 -22.92 3.35
CA GLN A 161 -12.76 -24.02 2.48
C GLN A 161 -12.40 -23.58 1.05
N ASN A 162 -12.08 -22.30 0.88
CA ASN A 162 -11.70 -21.71 -0.40
C ASN A 162 -10.17 -21.60 -0.53
N GLN A 163 -9.67 -21.85 -1.73
CA GLN A 163 -8.30 -21.54 -2.09
C GLN A 163 -8.21 -20.08 -2.52
N VAL A 164 -7.30 -19.34 -1.89
CA VAL A 164 -6.99 -17.95 -2.22
C VAL A 164 -5.48 -17.75 -2.30
N PHE A 165 -5.05 -16.63 -2.89
CA PHE A 165 -3.67 -16.38 -3.25
C PHE A 165 -3.14 -15.08 -2.62
N GLY A 166 -1.82 -14.99 -2.53
CA GLY A 166 -1.13 -13.80 -2.06
C GLY A 166 -0.03 -13.41 -3.04
N LEU A 167 0.14 -12.12 -3.26
CA LEU A 167 1.22 -11.55 -4.05
C LEU A 167 1.80 -10.36 -3.31
N THR A 168 3.12 -10.25 -3.26
CA THR A 168 3.78 -9.07 -2.70
C THR A 168 4.53 -8.31 -3.77
N VAL A 169 4.48 -6.98 -3.66
CA VAL A 169 5.29 -6.07 -4.48
C VAL A 169 6.58 -5.73 -3.75
N PRO A 170 7.71 -5.55 -4.46
CA PRO A 170 8.99 -5.25 -3.84
C PRO A 170 8.93 -3.91 -3.09
N LEU A 171 9.69 -3.82 -1.99
CA LEU A 171 9.98 -2.51 -1.40
C LEU A 171 10.82 -1.70 -2.38
N ILE A 172 10.38 -0.48 -2.66
CA ILE A 172 11.10 0.41 -3.56
C ILE A 172 12.32 0.96 -2.83
N THR A 173 13.50 0.69 -3.38
CA THR A 173 14.79 1.24 -2.95
C THR A 173 15.40 2.02 -4.10
N LYS A 174 16.20 3.02 -3.76
CA LYS A 174 17.04 3.71 -4.74
C LYS A 174 18.30 2.90 -5.02
N ALA A 175 18.96 3.14 -6.15
CA ALA A 175 20.22 2.50 -6.51
C ALA A 175 21.34 2.79 -5.49
N ASP A 176 21.26 3.93 -4.78
CA ASP A 176 22.18 4.32 -3.71
C ASP A 176 21.94 3.58 -2.36
N GLY A 177 20.96 2.67 -2.31
CA GLY A 177 20.60 1.90 -1.10
C GLY A 177 19.70 2.63 -0.12
N THR A 178 19.35 3.89 -0.37
CA THR A 178 18.41 4.64 0.48
C THR A 178 16.96 4.23 0.23
N LYS A 179 16.09 4.43 1.24
CA LYS A 179 14.66 4.14 1.12
C LYS A 179 13.98 5.15 0.21
N PHE A 180 13.13 4.65 -0.68
CA PHE A 180 12.27 5.49 -1.51
C PHE A 180 11.34 6.36 -0.66
N GLY A 181 11.14 7.62 -1.08
CA GLY A 181 10.23 8.56 -0.43
C GLY A 181 10.73 9.21 0.87
N LYS A 182 11.97 8.95 1.31
CA LYS A 182 12.64 9.77 2.33
C LYS A 182 13.50 10.82 1.63
N THR A 183 13.08 12.08 1.68
CA THR A 183 13.93 13.22 1.34
C THR A 183 14.51 13.83 2.61
N GLU A 184 15.53 14.69 2.49
CA GLU A 184 16.04 15.48 3.62
C GLU A 184 14.92 16.32 4.28
N GLY A 185 13.89 16.70 3.52
CA GLY A 185 12.71 17.41 3.99
C GLY A 185 11.57 16.53 4.54
N GLY A 186 11.75 15.21 4.60
CA GLY A 186 10.76 14.26 5.10
C GLY A 186 10.04 13.46 4.02
N ALA A 187 8.81 13.03 4.32
CA ALA A 187 8.01 12.22 3.41
C ALA A 187 7.41 13.07 2.26
N VAL A 188 7.33 12.47 1.06
CA VAL A 188 6.61 13.04 -0.08
C VAL A 188 5.14 12.60 0.02
N TRP A 189 4.25 13.53 0.36
CA TRP A 189 2.83 13.26 0.57
C TRP A 189 2.04 13.45 -0.73
N LEU A 190 0.97 12.68 -0.91
CA LEU A 190 0.01 12.87 -2.00
C LEU A 190 -0.95 14.06 -1.75
N ASP A 191 -1.05 14.54 -0.50
CA ASP A 191 -1.88 15.69 -0.16
C ASP A 191 -1.16 16.99 -0.57
N PRO A 192 -1.73 17.81 -1.48
CA PRO A 192 -1.11 19.05 -1.95
C PRO A 192 -0.87 20.07 -0.83
N LYS A 193 -1.58 19.95 0.31
CA LYS A 193 -1.38 20.81 1.49
C LYS A 193 -0.17 20.41 2.33
N LYS A 194 0.35 19.19 2.15
CA LYS A 194 1.54 18.67 2.85
C LYS A 194 2.77 18.69 1.98
N THR A 195 2.62 18.35 0.70
CA THR A 195 3.65 18.47 -0.31
C THR A 195 3.01 19.15 -1.52
N SER A 196 3.43 20.38 -1.83
CA SER A 196 2.87 21.11 -2.96
C SER A 196 3.11 20.35 -4.27
N PRO A 197 2.24 20.51 -5.29
CA PRO A 197 2.45 19.88 -6.61
C PRO A 197 3.84 20.19 -7.19
N TYR A 198 4.36 21.40 -7.00
CA TYR A 198 5.74 21.76 -7.34
C TYR A 198 6.78 20.88 -6.64
N LYS A 199 6.72 20.75 -5.31
CA LYS A 199 7.67 19.89 -4.57
C LYS A 199 7.53 18.42 -4.96
N PHE A 200 6.31 17.98 -5.28
CA PHE A 200 6.04 16.63 -5.77
C PHE A 200 6.67 16.40 -7.15
N TYR A 201 6.46 17.31 -8.09
CA TYR A 201 7.06 17.28 -9.42
C TYR A 201 8.60 17.29 -9.34
N GLN A 202 9.16 18.22 -8.56
CA GLN A 202 10.62 18.32 -8.34
C GLN A 202 11.21 17.05 -7.72
N PHE A 203 10.49 16.34 -6.85
CA PHE A 203 10.97 15.08 -6.32
C PHE A 203 11.23 14.05 -7.44
N TRP A 204 10.36 13.99 -8.43
CA TRP A 204 10.50 13.07 -9.57
C TRP A 204 11.54 13.55 -10.58
N ILE A 205 11.65 14.85 -10.82
CA ILE A 205 12.72 15.44 -11.65
C ILE A 205 14.11 15.07 -11.08
N ASN A 206 14.25 15.06 -9.76
CA ASN A 206 15.51 14.72 -9.09
C ASN A 206 15.76 13.21 -8.96
N THR A 207 15.06 12.37 -9.74
CA THR A 207 15.32 10.93 -9.80
C THR A 207 16.66 10.66 -10.48
N ALA A 208 17.48 9.81 -9.86
CA ALA A 208 18.76 9.40 -10.43
C ALA A 208 18.58 8.62 -11.75
N ASP A 209 19.51 8.77 -12.69
CA ASP A 209 19.50 8.07 -13.99
C ASP A 209 19.39 6.54 -13.82
N ALA A 210 20.01 5.98 -12.78
CA ALA A 210 19.98 4.55 -12.48
C ALA A 210 18.60 4.04 -12.02
N ASP A 211 17.71 4.94 -11.58
CA ASP A 211 16.41 4.60 -11.01
C ASP A 211 15.24 4.96 -11.94
N VAL A 212 15.39 5.96 -12.81
CA VAL A 212 14.28 6.59 -13.54
C VAL A 212 13.47 5.61 -14.40
N TYR A 213 14.12 4.72 -15.16
CA TYR A 213 13.43 3.75 -16.01
C TYR A 213 12.73 2.66 -15.21
N ARG A 214 13.28 2.29 -14.05
CA ARG A 214 12.61 1.38 -13.12
C ARG A 214 11.42 2.05 -12.47
N PHE A 215 11.50 3.34 -12.16
CA PHE A 215 10.40 4.10 -11.59
C PHE A 215 9.29 4.36 -12.62
N LEU A 216 9.62 4.58 -13.89
CA LEU A 216 8.64 4.59 -14.98
C LEU A 216 7.82 3.28 -15.00
N LYS A 217 8.49 2.13 -14.89
CA LYS A 217 7.84 0.80 -14.86
C LYS A 217 6.98 0.55 -13.61
N PHE A 218 7.26 1.24 -12.50
CA PHE A 218 6.53 1.05 -11.24
C PHE A 218 5.38 2.03 -11.02
N PHE A 219 5.51 3.27 -11.49
CA PHE A 219 4.63 4.37 -11.10
C PHE A 219 3.84 5.00 -12.25
N THR A 220 4.03 4.53 -13.48
CA THR A 220 3.28 5.01 -14.65
C THR A 220 2.50 3.88 -15.29
N PHE A 221 1.52 4.22 -16.13
CA PHE A 221 0.80 3.29 -16.98
C PHE A 221 1.36 3.22 -18.41
N MET A 222 2.58 3.73 -18.63
CA MET A 222 3.25 3.66 -19.93
C MET A 222 3.53 2.21 -20.33
N ASP A 223 3.42 1.93 -21.62
CA ASP A 223 3.73 0.61 -22.15
C ASP A 223 5.22 0.29 -21.97
N ILE A 224 5.54 -0.98 -21.73
CA ILE A 224 6.93 -1.39 -21.49
C ILE A 224 7.81 -1.11 -22.71
N GLU A 225 7.24 -1.22 -23.92
CA GLU A 225 7.87 -0.90 -25.18
C GLU A 225 8.20 0.60 -25.28
N GLU A 226 7.30 1.49 -24.84
CA GLU A 226 7.53 2.94 -24.83
C GLU A 226 8.64 3.32 -23.84
N ILE A 227 8.64 2.72 -22.65
CA ILE A 227 9.68 2.94 -21.65
C ILE A 227 11.05 2.48 -22.19
N ASN A 228 11.10 1.31 -22.83
CA ASN A 228 12.34 0.80 -23.41
C ASN A 228 12.83 1.67 -24.59
N ALA A 229 11.92 2.20 -25.42
CA ALA A 229 12.26 3.11 -26.49
C ALA A 229 12.84 4.44 -25.96
N LEU A 230 12.25 4.98 -24.89
CA LEU A 230 12.74 6.17 -24.20
C LEU A 230 14.14 5.94 -23.61
N GLU A 231 14.37 4.78 -23.00
CA GLU A 231 15.69 4.40 -22.47
C GLU A 231 16.77 4.34 -23.56
N GLU A 232 16.44 3.78 -24.73
CA GLU A 232 17.37 3.72 -25.85
C GLU A 232 17.59 5.10 -26.50
N GLU A 233 16.56 5.96 -26.58
CA GLU A 233 16.70 7.33 -27.06
C GLU A 233 17.67 8.13 -26.19
N ASP A 234 17.47 8.11 -24.87
CA ASP A 234 18.29 8.85 -23.92
C ASP A 234 19.76 8.41 -23.98
N LYS A 235 20.02 7.09 -24.06
CA LYS A 235 21.38 6.53 -24.23
C LYS A 235 22.05 6.97 -25.52
N ASN A 236 21.31 7.08 -26.62
CA ASN A 236 21.86 7.37 -27.94
C ASN A 236 21.92 8.88 -28.27
N SER A 237 21.26 9.73 -27.48
CA SER A 237 21.11 11.16 -27.77
C SER A 237 22.38 12.00 -27.59
N GLY A 238 23.33 11.53 -26.77
CA GLY A 238 24.50 12.30 -26.33
C GLY A 238 24.15 13.53 -25.47
N LYS A 239 22.90 13.65 -25.01
CA LYS A 239 22.40 14.71 -24.14
C LYS A 239 22.06 14.16 -22.75
N ALA A 240 21.70 15.06 -21.84
CA ALA A 240 21.11 14.64 -20.57
C ALA A 240 19.78 13.88 -20.81
N PRO A 241 19.49 12.81 -20.05
CA PRO A 241 18.26 12.04 -20.19
C PRO A 241 17.00 12.92 -20.01
N ARG A 242 15.96 12.65 -20.80
CA ARG A 242 14.65 13.29 -20.65
C ARG A 242 13.66 12.46 -19.83
N ALA A 243 14.02 11.21 -19.48
CA ALA A 243 13.16 10.31 -18.74
C ALA A 243 12.63 10.86 -17.40
N GLN A 244 13.41 11.70 -16.71
CA GLN A 244 12.97 12.31 -15.44
C GLN A 244 11.79 13.27 -15.63
N TYR A 245 11.78 14.04 -16.72
CA TYR A 245 10.66 14.92 -17.05
C TYR A 245 9.41 14.10 -17.35
N VAL A 246 9.55 13.05 -18.17
CA VAL A 246 8.44 12.13 -18.48
C VAL A 246 7.88 11.50 -17.19
N LEU A 247 8.75 11.02 -16.29
CA LEU A 247 8.32 10.46 -15.01
C LEU A 247 7.59 11.50 -14.15
N ALA A 248 8.14 12.71 -14.03
CA ALA A 248 7.55 13.77 -13.24
C ALA A 248 6.19 14.21 -13.77
N GLU A 249 6.06 14.37 -15.08
CA GLU A 249 4.80 14.71 -15.74
C GLU A 249 3.73 13.64 -15.50
N GLN A 250 4.06 12.37 -15.78
CA GLN A 250 3.12 11.26 -15.66
C GLN A 250 2.60 11.09 -14.22
N VAL A 251 3.50 11.05 -13.25
CA VAL A 251 3.11 10.80 -11.86
C VAL A 251 2.43 12.02 -11.24
N THR A 252 2.85 13.24 -11.58
CA THR A 252 2.19 14.46 -11.08
C THR A 252 0.78 14.61 -11.66
N ARG A 253 0.61 14.35 -12.97
CA ARG A 253 -0.72 14.32 -13.61
C ARG A 253 -1.62 13.28 -12.98
N LEU A 254 -1.10 12.09 -12.70
CA LEU A 254 -1.87 11.02 -12.07
C LEU A 254 -2.37 11.41 -10.66
N VAL A 255 -1.51 12.02 -9.84
CA VAL A 255 -1.82 12.32 -8.44
C VAL A 255 -2.58 13.64 -8.25
N HIS A 256 -2.20 14.67 -9.00
CA HIS A 256 -2.68 16.04 -8.81
C HIS A 256 -3.51 16.57 -10.00
N GLY A 257 -3.75 15.75 -11.02
CA GLY A 257 -4.47 16.15 -12.23
C GLY A 257 -3.68 17.11 -13.12
N GLU A 258 -4.31 17.54 -14.21
CA GLU A 258 -3.67 18.44 -15.18
C GLU A 258 -3.36 19.82 -14.58
N GLU A 259 -4.27 20.37 -13.76
CA GLU A 259 -4.03 21.64 -13.05
C GLU A 259 -2.84 21.55 -12.09
N GLY A 260 -2.71 20.42 -11.39
CA GLY A 260 -1.59 20.16 -10.50
C GLY A 260 -0.27 19.98 -11.24
N LEU A 261 -0.29 19.40 -12.44
CA LEU A 261 0.88 19.31 -13.31
C LEU A 261 1.33 20.70 -13.76
N VAL A 262 0.42 21.51 -14.31
CA VAL A 262 0.75 22.89 -14.74
C VAL A 262 1.34 23.69 -13.58
N ALA A 263 0.71 23.64 -12.40
CA ALA A 263 1.23 24.28 -11.20
C ALA A 263 2.55 23.66 -10.68
N GLY A 264 2.85 22.41 -11.04
CA GLY A 264 4.10 21.74 -10.72
C GLY A 264 5.25 22.14 -11.62
N GLU A 265 4.96 22.47 -12.88
CA GLU A 265 5.91 22.93 -13.89
C GLU A 265 6.27 24.41 -13.73
N THR A 266 5.31 25.24 -13.30
CA THR A 266 5.50 26.68 -13.13
C THR A 266 5.76 27.06 -11.68
N ASP A 267 6.94 27.62 -11.40
CA ASP A 267 7.31 28.21 -10.10
C ASP A 267 6.40 29.41 -9.77
N HIS A 268 5.71 29.38 -8.63
CA HIS A 268 5.02 30.53 -8.04
C HIS A 268 5.32 30.62 -6.54
#